data_AF-A0A7X7DVL2-F1
#
_entry.id   AF-A0A7X7DVL2-F1
#
_cell.length_a   1.000
_cell.length_b   1.000
_cell.length_c   1.000
_cell.angle_alpha   90.00
_cell.angle_beta   90.00
_cell.angle_gamma   90.00
#
_symmetry.space_group_name_H-M   'P 1'
#
loop_
_entity.id
_entity.type
_entity.pdbx_description
1 polymer ?
#
loop_
_entity_poly.entity_id
_entity_poly.type
_entity_poly.pdbx_seq_one_letter_code
_entity_poly.pdbx_strand_id
1 'polypeptide(L)' 'MVRIIGRDDIKTAAGRISGRVRRTPVLRGDKLDALFGAEVYFKPE' A
#
# COMPACT_ATOMS: atom_id res chain seq x y z
N MET A 1 13.86 -17.43 -19.94
CA MET A 1 12.48 -16.95 -20.18
C MET A 1 12.09 -16.04 -19.03
N VAL A 2 11.77 -14.78 -19.29
CA VAL A 2 11.36 -13.84 -18.23
C VAL A 2 9.88 -14.08 -17.92
N ARG A 3 9.56 -14.32 -16.65
CA ARG A 3 8.17 -14.40 -16.19
C ARG A 3 7.69 -12.99 -15.85
N ILE A 4 6.62 -12.54 -16.50
CA ILE A 4 5.95 -11.29 -16.14
C ILE A 4 5.08 -11.55 -14.90
N ILE A 5 5.22 -10.69 -13.89
CA ILE A 5 4.41 -10.74 -12.67
C ILE A 5 3.12 -9.94 -12.89
N GLY A 6 1.99 -10.58 -12.60
CA GLY A 6 0.66 -10.00 -12.85
C GLY A 6 -0.12 -9.69 -11.57
N ARG A 7 -1.32 -9.14 -11.75
CA ARG A 7 -2.25 -8.83 -10.65
C ARG A 7 -2.59 -10.05 -9.79
N ASP A 8 -2.70 -11.23 -10.39
CA ASP A 8 -3.10 -12.43 -9.65
C ASP A 8 -1.96 -12.99 -8.79
N ASP A 9 -0.70 -12.74 -9.15
CA ASP A 9 0.44 -13.02 -8.28
C ASP A 9 0.37 -12.18 -7.00
N ILE A 10 0.00 -10.90 -7.12
CA ILE A 10 -0.15 -9.97 -5.99
C ILE A 10 -1.28 -10.45 -5.07
N LYS A 11 -2.45 -10.82 -5.62
CA LYS A 11 -3.56 -11.37 -4.81
C LYS A 11 -3.14 -12.66 -4.10
N THR A 12 -2.42 -13.53 -4.80
CA THR A 12 -1.90 -14.78 -4.23
C THR A 12 -0.94 -14.49 -3.07
N ALA A 13 -0.03 -13.52 -3.25
CA ALA A 13 0.89 -13.09 -2.19
C ALA A 13 0.15 -12.50 -0.99
N ALA A 14 -0.87 -11.64 -1.22
CA ALA A 14 -1.70 -11.07 -0.16
C ALA A 14 -2.38 -12.17 0.68
N GLY A 15 -2.91 -13.22 0.03
CA GLY A 15 -3.46 -14.39 0.72
C GLY A 15 -2.42 -15.13 1.57
N ARG A 16 -1.19 -15.32 1.04
CA ARG A 16 -0.11 -15.99 1.76
C ARG A 16 0.34 -15.24 3.02
N ILE A 17 0.33 -13.90 3.02
CA ILE A 17 0.79 -13.12 4.18
C ILE A 17 -0.34 -12.72 5.14
N SER A 18 -1.60 -12.94 4.77
CA SER A 18 -2.76 -12.61 5.61
C SER A 18 -2.67 -13.24 7.00
N GLY A 19 -2.94 -12.44 8.04
CA GLY A 19 -2.82 -12.86 9.45
C GLY A 19 -1.38 -13.04 9.95
N ARG A 20 -0.37 -12.95 9.09
CA ARG A 20 1.07 -13.04 9.43
C ARG A 20 1.77 -11.69 9.47
N VAL A 21 1.14 -10.67 8.88
CA VAL A 21 1.66 -9.30 8.83
C VAL A 21 0.65 -8.32 9.39
N ARG A 22 1.13 -7.15 9.80
CA ARG A 22 0.27 -6.05 10.20
C ARG A 22 -0.41 -5.47 8.98
N ARG A 23 -1.75 -5.35 9.02
CA ARG A 23 -2.46 -4.51 8.07
C ARG A 23 -2.28 -3.05 8.51
N THR A 24 -1.21 -2.43 8.05
CA THR A 24 -0.83 -1.06 8.45
C THR A 24 -1.95 -0.06 8.14
N PRO A 25 -2.17 0.95 9.00
CA PRO A 25 -3.23 1.93 8.80
C PRO A 25 -2.94 2.83 7.59
N VAL A 26 -3.89 3.71 7.29
CA VAL A 26 -3.64 4.88 6.42
C VAL A 26 -3.73 6.11 7.32
N LEU A 27 -2.68 6.93 7.34
CA LEU A 27 -2.64 8.16 8.14
C LEU A 27 -2.93 9.37 7.25
N ARG A 28 -3.70 10.33 7.76
CA ARG A 28 -4.01 11.56 7.05
C ARG A 28 -2.95 12.64 7.35
N GLY A 29 -2.40 13.24 6.30
CA GLY A 29 -1.41 14.33 6.38
C GLY A 29 -2.00 15.71 6.05
N ASP A 30 -3.07 16.11 6.72
CA ASP A 30 -3.83 17.34 6.43
C ASP A 30 -3.00 18.63 6.40
N LYS A 31 -2.01 18.75 7.29
CA LYS A 31 -1.07 19.89 7.33
C LYS A 31 -0.21 20.03 6.07
N LEU A 32 -0.12 19.00 5.25
CA LEU A 32 0.74 18.97 4.06
C LEU A 32 -0.03 19.25 2.77
N ASP A 33 -1.35 19.27 2.82
CA ASP A 33 -2.16 19.45 1.61
C ASP A 33 -1.88 20.79 0.93
N ALA A 34 -1.75 21.86 1.71
CA ALA A 34 -1.43 23.18 1.17
C ALA A 34 -0.03 23.22 0.53
N LEU A 35 0.89 22.40 1.01
CA LEU A 35 2.24 22.29 0.43
C LEU A 35 2.22 21.54 -0.90
N PHE A 36 1.45 20.46 -1.00
CA PHE A 36 1.42 19.60 -2.18
C PHE A 36 0.29 19.92 -3.17
N GLY A 37 -0.64 20.80 -2.80
CA GLY A 37 -1.84 21.11 -3.58
C GLY A 37 -2.79 19.91 -3.74
N ALA A 38 -2.72 18.92 -2.85
CA ALA A 38 -3.46 17.67 -2.94
C ALA A 38 -3.62 17.00 -1.57
N GLU A 39 -4.62 16.13 -1.42
CA GLU A 39 -4.78 15.34 -0.20
C GLU A 39 -3.64 14.33 -0.03
N VAL A 40 -2.96 14.40 1.12
CA VAL A 40 -1.86 13.47 1.44
C VAL A 40 -2.33 12.37 2.39
N TYR A 41 -2.05 11.13 2.00
CA TYR A 41 -2.29 9.92 2.78
C TYR A 41 -1.01 9.08 2.89
N PHE A 42 -0.61 8.75 4.10
CA PHE A 42 0.60 7.96 4.37
C PHE A 42 0.26 6.50 4.62
N LYS A 43 1.08 5.62 4.03
CA LYS A 43 1.07 4.18 4.27
C LYS A 43 2.34 3.79 5.04
N PRO A 44 2.31 3.80 6.39
CA PRO A 44 3.48 3.46 7.19
C PRO A 44 3.66 1.95 7.24
N GLU A 45 4.53 1.41 6.37
CA GLU A 45 5.05 0.03 6.52
C GLU A 45 5.93 -0.10 7.77
#